data_AF-A0A7C0WA85-F1
#
_entry.id   AF-A0A7C0WA85-F1
#
_cell.length_a   1.000
_cell.length_b   1.000
_cell.length_c   1.000
_cell.angle_alpha   90.00
_cell.angle_beta   90.00
_cell.angle_gamma   90.00
#
_symmetry.space_group_name_H-M   'P 1'
#
loop_
_entity.id
_entity.type
_entity.pdbx_description
1 polymer ?
#
loop_
_entity_poly.entity_id
_entity_poly.type
_entity_poly.pdbx_seq_one_letter_code
_entity_poly.pdbx_strand_id
1 'polypeptide(L)'
;MAKILTQDEIDALLTTVSTEQQQPNLTPASTNGTAQTIHAYDFKHPNRVSKDQLRTLENLHDNYAGHVGSSLSSVLRTMVDV
;
A
#
# COMPACT_ATOMS: atom_id res chain seq x y z
N MET A 1 52.34 -3.13 18.40
CA MET A 1 52.87 -2.52 17.15
C MET A 1 51.68 -2.37 16.23
N ALA A 2 51.19 -1.14 16.03
CA ALA A 2 50.03 -0.90 15.19
C ALA A 2 50.38 -1.30 13.75
N LYS A 3 49.60 -2.22 13.17
CA LYS A 3 49.75 -2.64 11.78
C LYS A 3 49.40 -1.42 10.91
N ILE A 4 50.42 -0.74 10.41
CA ILE A 4 50.25 0.39 9.49
C ILE A 4 49.73 -0.22 8.19
N LEU A 5 48.50 0.14 7.85
CA LEU A 5 47.83 -0.31 6.63
C LEU A 5 48.57 0.23 5.41
N THR A 6 48.71 -0.58 4.36
CA THR A 6 49.26 -0.09 3.09
C THR A 6 48.24 0.81 2.39
N GLN A 7 48.70 1.69 1.51
CA GLN A 7 47.80 2.61 0.79
C GLN A 7 46.71 1.88 -0.01
N ASP A 8 47.02 0.69 -0.54
CA ASP A 8 46.05 -0.16 -1.25
C ASP A 8 44.93 -0.67 -0.32
N GLU A 9 45.25 -1.01 0.93
CA GLU A 9 44.27 -1.42 1.93
C GLU A 9 43.39 -0.23 2.38
N ILE A 10 43.96 0.98 2.41
CA ILE A 10 43.22 2.23 2.69
C ILE A 10 42.24 2.53 1.56
N ASP A 11 42.69 2.42 0.31
CA ASP A 11 41.87 2.70 -0.87
C ASP A 11 40.74 1.66 -1.02
N ALA A 12 41.01 0.39 -0.67
CA ALA A 12 39.99 -0.65 -0.61
C ALA A 12 38.90 -0.32 0.44
N LEU A 13 39.29 0.12 1.63
CA LEU A 13 38.34 0.52 2.68
C LEU A 13 37.54 1.78 2.32
N LEU A 14 38.18 2.77 1.67
CA LEU A 14 37.51 4.00 1.24
C LEU A 14 36.46 3.71 0.16
N THR A 15 36.77 2.77 -0.75
CA THR A 15 35.84 2.35 -1.80
C THR A 15 34.63 1.64 -1.20
N THR A 16 34.83 0.73 -0.24
CA THR A 16 33.73 0.03 0.44
C THR A 16 32.81 0.97 1.22
N VAL A 17 33.39 1.95 1.93
CA VAL A 17 32.61 2.94 2.70
C VAL A 17 31.85 3.90 1.79
N SER A 18 32.43 4.29 0.65
CA SER A 18 31.76 5.16 -0.33
C SER A 18 30.58 4.47 -1.01
N THR A 19 30.65 3.16 -1.24
CA THR A 19 29.51 2.38 -1.76
C THR A 19 28.39 2.18 -0.72
N GLU A 20 28.70 2.15 0.58
CA GLU A 20 27.69 1.99 1.63
C GLU A 20 26.90 3.28 1.93
N GLN A 21 27.45 4.46 1.61
CA GLN A 21 26.77 5.74 1.86
C GLN A 21 25.78 6.15 0.76
N GLN A 22 25.71 5.42 -0.36
CA GLN A 22 24.93 5.82 -1.53
C GLN A 22 23.66 4.98 -1.78
N GLN A 23 23.26 4.14 -0.84
CA GLN A 23 21.95 3.48 -0.86
C GLN A 23 21.21 3.70 0.46
N PRO A 24 20.12 4.49 0.49
CA PRO A 24 19.08 4.27 1.48
C PRO A 24 18.58 2.84 1.26
N ASN A 25 19.06 1.94 2.10
CA ASN A 25 18.73 0.53 2.10
C ASN A 25 17.25 0.37 2.48
N LEU A 26 16.38 0.42 1.46
CA LEU A 26 14.97 0.03 1.53
C LEU A 26 14.79 -1.39 0.98
N THR A 27 15.69 -2.33 1.34
CA THR A 27 15.44 -3.74 1.07
C THR A 27 14.84 -4.40 2.30
N PRO A 28 13.56 -4.82 2.28
CA PRO A 28 13.14 -5.88 3.17
C PRO A 28 13.84 -7.15 2.67
N ALA A 29 14.62 -7.76 3.56
CA ALA A 29 15.10 -9.11 3.37
C ALA A 29 13.89 -10.04 3.14
N SER A 30 13.65 -10.43 1.90
CA SER A 30 12.84 -11.60 1.58
C SER A 30 13.49 -12.35 0.42
N THR A 31 14.51 -13.10 0.78
CA THR A 31 14.94 -14.30 0.07
C THR A 31 13.71 -15.21 -0.08
N ASN A 32 13.04 -15.20 -1.26
CA ASN A 32 12.38 -16.34 -1.90
C ASN A 32 11.44 -15.86 -3.05
N GLY A 33 11.88 -16.06 -4.29
CA GLY A 33 11.06 -16.63 -5.37
C GLY A 33 10.00 -15.80 -6.10
N THR A 34 9.53 -14.67 -5.59
CA THR A 34 8.60 -13.79 -6.36
C THR A 34 9.01 -12.34 -6.17
N ALA A 35 9.27 -11.64 -7.27
CA ALA A 35 9.54 -10.21 -7.24
C ALA A 35 8.28 -9.51 -6.71
N GLN A 36 8.24 -9.21 -5.41
CA GLN A 36 7.19 -8.39 -4.85
C GLN A 36 7.27 -7.02 -5.53
N THR A 37 6.21 -6.68 -6.26
CA THR A 37 6.05 -5.36 -6.85
C THR A 37 5.84 -4.36 -5.73
N ILE A 38 6.92 -3.70 -5.33
CA ILE A 38 6.89 -2.60 -4.36
C ILE A 38 6.28 -1.39 -5.08
N HIS A 39 5.07 -1.00 -4.69
CA HIS A 39 4.42 0.21 -5.18
C HIS A 39 4.69 1.37 -4.21
N ALA A 40 5.19 2.49 -4.73
CA ALA A 40 5.30 3.72 -3.97
C ALA A 40 3.89 4.18 -3.54
N TYR A 41 3.64 4.24 -2.23
CA TYR A 41 2.36 4.67 -1.70
C TYR A 41 2.35 6.18 -1.48
N ASP A 42 1.46 6.89 -2.18
CA ASP A 42 1.28 8.33 -1.98
C ASP A 42 0.41 8.58 -0.74
N PHE A 43 1.05 8.92 0.37
CA PHE A 43 0.39 9.27 1.63
C PHE A 43 -0.36 10.61 1.59
N LYS A 44 -0.17 11.44 0.55
CA LYS A 44 -0.84 12.75 0.45
C LYS A 44 -2.32 12.61 0.05
N HIS A 45 -2.66 11.52 -0.63
CA HIS A 45 -4.03 11.20 -1.02
C HIS A 45 -4.45 9.87 -0.39
N PRO A 46 -4.80 9.86 0.91
CA PRO A 46 -5.16 8.63 1.62
C PRO A 46 -6.41 7.92 1.05
N ASN A 47 -7.18 8.61 0.21
CA ASN A 47 -8.36 8.04 -0.44
C ASN A 47 -7.95 7.07 -1.55
N ARG A 48 -7.74 5.80 -1.17
CA ARG A 48 -7.57 4.66 -2.09
C ARG A 48 -8.78 4.45 -3.02
N VAL A 49 -9.90 5.11 -2.71
CA VAL A 49 -11.16 5.04 -3.44
C VAL A 49 -11.46 6.42 -4.03
N SER A 50 -11.70 6.47 -5.35
CA SER A 50 -12.06 7.71 -6.02
C SER A 50 -13.45 8.20 -5.57
N LYS A 51 -13.70 9.51 -5.69
CA LYS A 51 -15.04 10.07 -5.40
C LYS A 51 -16.13 9.43 -6.26
N ASP A 52 -15.79 9.06 -7.49
CA ASP A 52 -16.70 8.41 -8.42
C ASP A 52 -17.03 6.97 -8.00
N GLN A 53 -16.05 6.23 -7.47
CA GLN A 53 -16.27 4.92 -6.86
C GLN A 53 -17.17 5.01 -5.62
N LEU A 54 -17.00 6.04 -4.79
CA LEU A 54 -17.90 6.28 -3.65
C LEU A 54 -19.34 6.56 -4.09
N ARG A 55 -19.52 7.42 -5.10
CA ARG A 55 -20.83 7.71 -5.68
C ARG A 55 -21.49 6.47 -6.29
N THR A 56 -20.69 5.60 -6.90
CA THR A 56 -21.18 4.32 -7.43
C THR A 56 -21.67 3.42 -6.30
N LEU A 57 -20.94 3.37 -5.18
CA LEU A 57 -21.32 2.60 -4.01
C LEU A 57 -22.61 3.13 -3.36
N GLU A 58 -22.76 4.45 -3.28
CA GLU A 58 -23.96 5.12 -2.77
C GLU A 58 -25.19 4.75 -3.61
N ASN A 59 -25.10 4.91 -4.94
CA ASN A 59 -26.17 4.51 -5.86
C ASN A 59 -26.55 3.03 -5.74
N LEU A 60 -25.56 2.15 -5.54
CA LEU A 60 -25.80 0.72 -5.36
C LEU A 60 -26.60 0.45 -4.07
N HIS A 61 -26.26 1.14 -2.97
CA HIS A 61 -26.96 0.99 -1.70
C HIS A 61 -28.38 1.56 -1.76
N ASP A 62 -28.58 2.71 -2.39
CA ASP A 62 -29.92 3.28 -2.59
C ASP A 62 -30.82 2.33 -3.37
N ASN A 63 -30.29 1.72 -4.43
CA ASN A 63 -31.03 0.73 -5.20
C ASN A 63 -31.38 -0.50 -4.35
N TYR A 64 -30.42 -0.99 -3.57
CA TYR A 64 -30.63 -2.12 -2.68
C TYR A 64 -31.69 -1.83 -1.60
N ALA A 65 -31.64 -0.65 -0.97
CA ALA A 65 -32.60 -0.22 0.03
C ALA A 65 -34.04 -0.22 -0.53
N GLY A 66 -34.23 0.29 -1.75
CA GLY A 66 -35.54 0.25 -2.42
C GLY A 66 -36.07 -1.17 -2.68
N HIS A 67 -35.19 -2.09 -3.08
CA HIS A 67 -35.56 -3.51 -3.28
C HIS A 67 -35.91 -4.19 -1.95
N VAL A 68 -35.13 -3.95 -0.90
CA VAL A 68 -35.37 -4.50 0.43
C VAL A 68 -36.65 -3.95 1.03
N GLY A 69 -36.88 -2.64 0.97
CA GLY A 69 -38.12 -2.01 1.44
C GLY A 69 -39.35 -2.56 0.74
N SER A 70 -39.28 -2.74 -0.58
CA SER A 70 -40.36 -3.36 -1.37
C SER A 70 -40.61 -4.82 -0.98
N SER A 71 -39.54 -5.61 -0.80
CA SER A 71 -39.62 -7.01 -0.41
C SER A 71 -40.20 -7.17 1.00
N LEU A 72 -39.71 -6.39 1.97
CA LEU A 72 -40.19 -6.42 3.34
C LEU A 72 -41.63 -5.93 3.45
N SER A 73 -42.00 -4.89 2.72
CA SER A 73 -43.39 -4.40 2.70
C SER A 73 -44.36 -5.48 2.19
N SER A 74 -43.94 -6.26 1.19
CA SER A 74 -44.72 -7.39 0.67
C SER A 74 -44.87 -8.52 1.70
N VAL A 75 -43.76 -8.91 2.36
CA VAL A 75 -43.75 -10.00 3.34
C VAL A 75 -44.54 -9.64 4.61
N LEU A 76 -44.34 -8.43 5.13
CA LEU A 76 -44.91 -7.99 6.40
C LEU A 76 -46.32 -7.39 6.24
N ARG A 77 -46.76 -7.13 5.00
CA ARG A 77 -48.04 -6.46 4.68
C ARG A 77 -48.21 -5.12 5.42
N THR A 78 -47.11 -4.41 5.57
CA THR A 78 -47.04 -3.10 6.23
C THR A 78 -46.08 -2.21 5.44
N MET A 79 -46.24 -0.89 5.55
CA MET A 79 -45.31 0.05 4.91
C MET A 79 -43.98 0.02 5.66
N VAL A 80 -42.90 -0.34 4.97
CA VAL A 80 -41.54 -0.38 5.51
C VAL A 80 -40.70 0.67 4.80
N ASP A 81 -40.10 1.55 5.58
CA ASP A 81 -39.13 2.56 5.14
C ASP A 81 -37.72 2.08 5.51
N VAL A 82 -36.76 2.19 4.58
CA VAL A 82 -35.41 1.62 4.68
C VAL A 82 -34.37 2.69 4.39
#